data_AF-A0A2L1ULR9-F1
#
_entry.id   AF-A0A2L1ULR9-F1
#
_cell.length_a   1.000
_cell.length_b   1.000
_cell.length_c   1.000
_cell.angle_alpha   90.00
_cell.angle_beta   90.00
_cell.angle_gamma   90.00
#
_symmetry.space_group_name_H-M   'P 1'
#
loop_
_entity.id
_entity.type
_entity.pdbx_description
1 polymer ?
#
loop_
_entity_poly.entity_id
_entity_poly.type
_entity_poly.pdbx_seq_one_letter_code
_entity_poly.pdbx_strand_id
1 'polypeptide(L)'
;MARANEIKRGFVVNYDGKLLLVKDIDVQSPSARGASTLYKMRFADVRTGGKVEERFKGDDILDTVTLTRRKVNFSYVDGDEYIFMDDEDFTPYTFNKAQIEEELLFIPEEGLQGMMVLTLDSQLLALEMPQTVDLEIVETAPGIKGASASSRTKPAVMSTGLNIQVPEYLSSGDKIRIHVAERRYMGRAD
;
A
#
# COMPACT_ATOMS: atom_id res chain seq x y z
N MET A 1 -10.88 -5.52 -19.42
CA MET A 1 -11.37 -6.76 -18.80
C MET A 1 -10.19 -7.60 -18.33
N ALA A 2 -10.22 -8.07 -17.08
CA ALA A 2 -9.21 -8.93 -16.47
C ALA A 2 -9.90 -9.95 -15.54
N ARG A 3 -9.24 -11.07 -15.25
CA ARG A 3 -9.75 -12.03 -14.27
C ARG A 3 -9.56 -11.50 -12.86
N ALA A 4 -10.42 -11.89 -11.91
CA ALA A 4 -10.34 -11.41 -10.53
C ALA A 4 -8.99 -11.74 -9.86
N ASN A 5 -8.35 -12.86 -10.22
CA ASN A 5 -7.03 -13.21 -9.71
C ASN A 5 -5.86 -12.37 -10.30
N GLU A 6 -6.11 -11.58 -11.35
CA GLU A 6 -5.15 -10.67 -11.99
C GLU A 6 -5.29 -9.23 -11.47
N ILE A 7 -6.38 -8.92 -10.75
CA ILE A 7 -6.62 -7.60 -10.17
C ILE A 7 -5.63 -7.32 -9.03
N LYS A 8 -5.11 -6.10 -9.00
CA LYS A 8 -4.20 -5.61 -7.97
C LYS A 8 -4.77 -4.36 -7.29
N ARG A 9 -4.29 -4.06 -6.09
CA ARG A 9 -4.52 -2.76 -5.45
C ARG A 9 -4.14 -1.63 -6.43
N GLY A 10 -4.94 -0.58 -6.47
CA GLY A 10 -4.77 0.53 -7.40
C GLY A 10 -5.49 0.34 -8.76
N PHE A 11 -6.07 -0.83 -9.03
CA PHE A 11 -6.92 -0.99 -10.22
C PHE A 11 -8.27 -0.32 -9.99
N VAL A 12 -8.86 0.23 -11.05
CA VAL A 12 -10.27 0.66 -11.05
C VAL A 12 -11.07 -0.32 -11.89
N VAL A 13 -12.17 -0.81 -11.33
CA VAL A 13 -13.10 -1.70 -12.01
C VAL A 13 -14.45 -1.02 -12.20
N ASN A 14 -15.10 -1.29 -13.33
CA ASN A 14 -16.50 -0.97 -13.53
C ASN A 14 -17.33 -2.19 -13.08
N TYR A 15 -18.02 -2.06 -11.96
CA TYR A 15 -18.83 -3.13 -11.38
C TYR A 15 -20.15 -2.57 -10.88
N ASP A 16 -21.25 -3.19 -11.30
CA ASP A 16 -22.62 -2.75 -10.97
C ASP A 16 -22.89 -1.26 -11.27
N GLY A 17 -22.35 -0.78 -12.41
CA GLY A 17 -22.46 0.62 -12.84
C GLY A 17 -21.65 1.63 -12.02
N LYS A 18 -20.81 1.16 -11.09
CA LYS A 18 -19.93 1.98 -10.26
C LYS A 18 -18.48 1.82 -10.68
N LEU A 19 -17.74 2.92 -10.58
CA LEU A 19 -16.29 2.94 -10.73
C LEU A 19 -15.67 2.72 -9.35
N LEU A 20 -15.06 1.56 -9.15
CA LEU A 20 -14.56 1.11 -7.85
C LEU A 20 -13.04 1.00 -7.89
N LEU A 21 -12.35 1.80 -7.08
CA LEU A 21 -10.90 1.71 -6.88
C LEU A 21 -10.59 0.62 -5.85
N VAL A 22 -9.81 -0.38 -6.23
CA VAL A 22 -9.36 -1.46 -5.37
C VAL A 22 -8.37 -0.92 -4.34
N LYS A 23 -8.78 -0.93 -3.06
CA LYS A 23 -7.96 -0.49 -1.93
C LYS A 23 -7.24 -1.65 -1.25
N ASP A 24 -7.87 -2.82 -1.19
CA ASP A 24 -7.33 -3.99 -0.50
C ASP A 24 -7.86 -5.29 -1.13
N ILE A 25 -7.07 -6.36 -1.06
CA ILE A 25 -7.42 -7.69 -1.57
C ILE A 25 -6.98 -8.74 -0.56
N ASP A 26 -7.95 -9.46 0.00
CA ASP A 26 -7.74 -10.62 0.86
C ASP A 26 -8.01 -11.91 0.07
N VAL A 27 -6.97 -12.75 -0.07
CA VAL A 27 -7.04 -14.01 -0.84
C VAL A 27 -7.30 -15.16 0.12
N GLN A 28 -8.52 -15.70 0.03
CA GLN A 28 -9.00 -16.75 0.92
C GLN A 28 -8.92 -18.11 0.21
N SER A 29 -7.85 -18.84 0.51
CA SER A 29 -7.67 -20.20 0.02
C SER A 29 -8.62 -21.17 0.73
N PRO A 30 -9.30 -22.07 0.01
CA PRO A 30 -10.25 -22.99 0.60
C PRO A 30 -9.55 -24.12 1.36
N SER A 31 -10.13 -24.54 2.49
CA SER A 31 -9.65 -25.69 3.27
C SER A 31 -10.16 -27.04 2.74
N ALA A 32 -11.26 -27.04 1.98
CA ALA A 32 -11.86 -28.23 1.39
C ALA A 32 -11.32 -28.48 -0.03
N ARG A 33 -11.02 -29.74 -0.34
CA ARG A 33 -10.56 -30.17 -1.67
C ARG A 33 -11.63 -29.87 -2.72
N GLY A 34 -11.27 -29.06 -3.73
CA GLY A 34 -12.15 -28.75 -4.87
C GLY A 34 -13.01 -27.49 -4.71
N ALA A 35 -12.93 -26.79 -3.58
CA ALA A 35 -13.51 -25.45 -3.47
C ALA A 35 -12.63 -24.41 -4.18
N SER A 36 -13.23 -23.29 -4.60
CA SER A 36 -12.54 -22.20 -5.29
C SER A 36 -11.90 -21.23 -4.31
N THR A 37 -10.72 -20.69 -4.66
CA THR A 37 -10.13 -19.53 -3.98
C THR A 37 -11.01 -18.31 -4.18
N LEU A 38 -11.30 -17.62 -3.08
CA LEU A 38 -12.09 -16.39 -3.10
C LEU A 38 -11.17 -15.18 -2.94
N TYR A 39 -11.44 -14.15 -3.74
CA TYR A 39 -10.77 -12.86 -3.71
C TYR A 39 -11.74 -11.86 -3.11
N LYS A 40 -11.55 -11.57 -1.83
CA LYS A 40 -12.33 -10.57 -1.11
C LYS A 40 -11.69 -9.21 -1.34
N MET A 41 -12.32 -8.37 -2.14
CA MET A 41 -11.80 -7.06 -2.52
C MET A 41 -12.55 -5.96 -1.78
N ARG A 42 -11.80 -5.00 -1.23
CA ARG A 42 -12.37 -3.76 -0.68
C ARG A 42 -12.07 -2.62 -1.63
N PHE A 43 -13.08 -1.82 -1.86
CA PHE A 43 -13.06 -0.73 -2.81
C PHE A 43 -13.42 0.60 -2.15
N ALA A 44 -12.97 1.67 -2.77
CA ALA A 44 -13.57 2.99 -2.64
C ALA A 44 -14.28 3.33 -3.96
N ASP A 45 -15.54 3.72 -3.89
CA ASP A 45 -16.26 4.30 -5.02
C ASP A 45 -15.57 5.60 -5.43
N VAL A 46 -15.14 5.67 -6.69
CA VAL A 46 -14.39 6.81 -7.25
C VAL A 46 -15.21 8.10 -7.22
N ARG A 47 -16.53 8.03 -7.35
CA ARG A 47 -17.40 9.21 -7.40
C ARG A 47 -17.83 9.66 -6.01
N THR A 48 -18.09 8.72 -5.11
CA THR A 48 -18.70 9.03 -3.79
C THR A 48 -17.74 8.88 -2.62
N GLY A 49 -16.60 8.20 -2.79
CA GLY A 49 -15.70 7.80 -1.70
C GLY A 49 -16.25 6.67 -0.83
N GLY A 50 -17.46 6.17 -1.11
CA GLY A 50 -18.11 5.11 -0.34
C GLY A 50 -17.30 3.82 -0.35
N LYS A 51 -17.19 3.16 0.82
CA LYS A 51 -16.53 1.87 0.94
C LYS A 51 -17.46 0.77 0.40
N VAL A 52 -16.93 -0.09 -0.47
CA VAL A 52 -17.65 -1.26 -1.03
C VAL A 52 -16.80 -2.50 -0.79
N GLU A 53 -17.41 -3.64 -0.51
CA GLU A 53 -16.71 -4.91 -0.31
C GLU A 53 -17.41 -5.99 -1.12
N GLU A 54 -16.68 -6.65 -2.01
CA GLU A 54 -17.22 -7.72 -2.86
C GLU A 54 -16.29 -8.94 -2.84
N ARG A 55 -16.85 -10.09 -3.25
CA ARG A 55 -16.10 -11.34 -3.34
C ARG A 55 -16.22 -11.91 -4.74
N PHE A 56 -15.08 -12.32 -5.28
CA PHE A 56 -14.97 -12.91 -6.61
C PHE A 56 -14.31 -14.28 -6.54
N LYS A 57 -14.70 -15.18 -7.45
CA LYS A 57 -13.89 -16.35 -7.80
C LYS A 57 -12.77 -15.91 -8.72
N GLY A 58 -11.65 -16.63 -8.69
CA GLY A 58 -10.47 -16.25 -9.47
C GLY A 58 -10.70 -16.16 -10.98
N ASP A 59 -11.70 -16.85 -11.52
CA ASP A 59 -12.08 -16.85 -12.94
C ASP A 59 -13.18 -15.84 -13.30
N ASP A 60 -13.74 -15.11 -12.34
CA ASP A 60 -14.69 -14.03 -12.61
C ASP A 60 -13.99 -12.93 -13.44
N ILE A 61 -14.67 -12.44 -14.47
CA ILE A 61 -14.16 -11.39 -15.35
C ILE A 61 -14.67 -10.03 -14.88
N LEU A 62 -13.76 -9.12 -14.61
CA LEU A 62 -14.04 -7.75 -14.21
C LEU A 62 -13.66 -6.78 -15.32
N ASP A 63 -14.51 -5.79 -15.57
CA ASP A 63 -14.18 -4.72 -16.49
C ASP A 63 -13.26 -3.71 -15.81
N THR A 64 -12.13 -3.41 -16.44
CA THR A 64 -11.03 -2.66 -15.85
C THR A 64 -10.89 -1.33 -16.58
N VAL A 65 -10.82 -0.25 -15.82
CA VAL A 65 -10.60 1.10 -16.36
C VAL A 65 -9.12 1.43 -16.25
N THR A 66 -8.54 1.90 -17.34
CA THR A 66 -7.15 2.36 -17.37
C THR A 66 -7.05 3.72 -16.69
N LEU A 67 -6.19 3.80 -15.68
CA LEU A 67 -5.86 5.04 -14.98
C LEU A 67 -4.61 5.69 -15.57
N THR A 68 -4.58 7.01 -15.54
CA THR A 68 -3.35 7.77 -15.80
C THR A 68 -2.52 7.79 -14.53
N ARG A 69 -1.26 7.37 -14.67
CA ARG A 69 -0.26 7.38 -13.60
C ARG A 69 0.70 8.53 -13.82
N ARG A 70 0.90 9.36 -12.80
CA ARG A 70 1.81 10.49 -12.82
C ARG A 70 2.84 10.32 -11.72
N LYS A 71 4.13 10.36 -12.05
CA LYS A 71 5.18 10.27 -11.04
C LYS A 71 5.20 11.56 -10.24
N VAL A 72 5.29 11.43 -8.93
CA VAL A 72 5.25 12.58 -8.04
C VAL A 72 6.28 12.46 -6.93
N ASN A 73 6.69 13.61 -6.43
CA ASN A 73 7.45 13.75 -5.20
C ASN A 73 6.62 14.47 -4.14
N PHE A 74 6.77 14.05 -2.88
CA PHE A 74 6.20 14.80 -1.75
C PHE A 74 6.85 16.20 -1.70
N SER A 75 6.04 17.23 -1.46
CA SER A 75 6.48 18.62 -1.46
C SER A 75 6.40 19.24 -0.08
N TYR A 76 5.19 19.43 0.47
CA TYR A 76 4.99 20.00 1.80
C TYR A 76 3.59 19.64 2.34
N VAL A 77 3.38 19.98 3.61
CA VAL A 77 2.08 19.91 4.29
C VAL A 77 1.55 21.32 4.51
N ASP A 78 0.27 21.54 4.19
CA ASP A 78 -0.47 22.76 4.52
C ASP A 78 -1.69 22.39 5.37
N GLY A 79 -1.61 22.58 6.68
CA GLY A 79 -2.63 22.14 7.63
C GLY A 79 -2.83 20.61 7.60
N ASP A 80 -3.99 20.15 7.14
CA ASP A 80 -4.34 18.73 6.97
C ASP A 80 -4.14 18.23 5.53
N GLU A 81 -3.64 19.08 4.64
CA GLU A 81 -3.41 18.76 3.23
C GLU A 81 -1.94 18.41 2.97
N TYR A 82 -1.73 17.37 2.17
CA TYR A 82 -0.42 16.89 1.73
C TYR A 82 -0.29 17.15 0.23
N ILE A 83 0.73 17.94 -0.14
CA ILE A 83 0.97 18.36 -1.51
C ILE A 83 2.06 17.49 -2.11
N PHE A 84 1.76 16.92 -3.27
CA PHE A 84 2.68 16.16 -4.11
C PHE A 84 2.82 16.87 -5.45
N MET A 85 4.04 16.94 -5.99
CA MET A 85 4.32 17.64 -7.23
C MET A 85 4.64 16.64 -8.32
N ASP A 86 4.06 16.83 -9.50
CA ASP A 86 4.42 16.08 -10.71
C ASP A 86 5.90 16.30 -11.07
N ASP A 87 6.59 15.21 -11.40
CA ASP A 87 8.02 15.24 -11.71
C ASP A 87 8.32 15.89 -13.08
N GLU A 88 7.36 15.91 -14.00
CA GLU A 88 7.56 16.38 -15.37
C GLU A 88 7.11 17.84 -15.56
N ASP A 89 5.90 18.16 -15.10
CA ASP A 89 5.28 19.47 -15.36
C ASP A 89 5.03 20.31 -14.11
N PHE A 90 5.43 19.82 -12.92
CA PHE A 90 5.23 20.50 -11.64
C PHE A 90 3.76 20.83 -11.33
N THR A 91 2.81 20.07 -11.88
CA THR A 91 1.41 20.16 -11.46
C THR A 91 1.28 19.69 -10.01
N PRO A 92 0.64 20.46 -9.11
CA PRO A 92 0.39 20.04 -7.74
C PRO A 92 -0.82 19.10 -7.66
N TYR A 93 -0.68 18.05 -6.86
CA TYR A 93 -1.75 17.14 -6.43
C TYR A 93 -1.90 17.20 -4.92
N THR A 94 -3.12 17.43 -4.44
CA THR A 94 -3.40 17.66 -3.02
C THR A 94 -4.24 16.52 -2.47
N PHE A 95 -3.78 15.88 -1.40
CA PHE A 95 -4.54 14.88 -0.65
C PHE A 95 -4.83 15.37 0.76
N ASN A 96 -6.04 15.15 1.25
CA ASN A 96 -6.29 15.27 2.68
C ASN A 96 -5.61 14.10 3.41
N LYS A 97 -5.12 14.36 4.62
CA LYS A 97 -4.49 13.35 5.49
C LYS A 97 -5.31 12.06 5.59
N ALA A 98 -6.62 12.18 5.79
CA ALA A 98 -7.53 11.03 5.92
C ALA A 98 -7.63 10.16 4.66
N GLN A 99 -7.29 10.69 3.48
CA GLN A 99 -7.32 9.93 2.22
C GLN A 99 -6.10 9.03 2.04
N ILE A 100 -4.98 9.37 2.68
CA ILE A 100 -3.68 8.73 2.50
C ILE A 100 -3.03 8.31 3.83
N GLU A 101 -3.82 8.19 4.90
CA GLU A 101 -3.31 7.93 6.25
C GLU A 101 -2.45 6.66 6.34
N GLU A 102 -2.79 5.63 5.54
CA GLU A 102 -2.02 4.40 5.49
C GLU A 102 -0.72 4.56 4.71
N GLU A 103 -0.75 5.29 3.60
CA GLU A 103 0.40 5.57 2.77
C GLU A 103 1.44 6.43 3.52
N LEU A 104 0.98 7.38 4.36
CA LEU A 104 1.86 8.23 5.17
C LEU A 104 2.76 7.42 6.12
N LEU A 105 2.33 6.24 6.56
CA LEU A 105 3.17 5.34 7.38
C LEU A 105 4.40 4.80 6.62
N PHE A 106 4.45 4.96 5.31
CA PHE A 106 5.55 4.49 4.46
C PHE A 106 6.35 5.64 3.84
N ILE A 107 6.06 6.90 4.16
CA ILE A 107 6.78 8.06 3.61
C ILE A 107 7.74 8.60 4.69
N PRO A 108 9.06 8.42 4.53
CA PRO A 108 10.06 9.04 5.41
C PRO A 108 9.99 10.57 5.35
N GLU A 109 10.50 11.25 6.37
CA GLU A 109 10.59 12.72 6.37
C GLU A 109 11.50 13.26 5.25
N GLU A 110 12.55 12.51 4.89
CA GLU A 110 13.42 12.85 3.75
C GLU A 110 12.74 12.69 2.38
N GLY A 111 11.51 12.16 2.35
CA GLY A 111 10.74 11.89 1.15
C GLY A 111 10.93 10.45 0.62
N LEU A 112 10.05 10.07 -0.30
CA LEU A 112 10.06 8.76 -0.94
C LEU A 112 10.02 8.92 -2.46
N GLN A 113 10.91 8.23 -3.16
CA GLN A 113 10.90 8.18 -4.62
C GLN A 113 9.98 7.09 -5.15
N GLY A 114 9.50 7.28 -6.38
CA GLY A 114 8.70 6.25 -7.09
C GLY A 114 7.24 6.18 -6.66
N MET A 115 6.74 7.19 -5.95
CA MET A 115 5.31 7.38 -5.73
C MET A 115 4.63 7.81 -7.03
N MET A 116 3.39 7.39 -7.21
CA MET A 116 2.58 7.80 -8.36
C MET A 116 1.21 8.28 -7.91
N VAL A 117 0.74 9.35 -8.52
CA VAL A 117 -0.65 9.78 -8.43
C VAL A 117 -1.46 9.06 -9.51
N LEU A 118 -2.58 8.47 -9.08
CA LEU A 118 -3.57 7.85 -9.94
C LEU A 118 -4.69 8.85 -10.24
N THR A 119 -4.93 9.09 -11.53
CA THR A 119 -6.01 9.97 -12.01
C THR A 119 -6.90 9.28 -13.03
N LEU A 120 -8.16 9.70 -13.07
CA LEU A 120 -9.12 9.35 -14.12
C LEU A 120 -9.81 10.63 -14.58
N ASP A 121 -9.72 10.98 -15.86
CA ASP A 121 -10.31 12.20 -16.42
C ASP A 121 -9.99 13.46 -15.58
N SER A 122 -8.72 13.59 -15.17
CA SER A 122 -8.20 14.65 -14.28
C SER A 122 -8.69 14.61 -12.82
N GLN A 123 -9.58 13.68 -12.45
CA GLN A 123 -9.96 13.45 -11.06
C GLN A 123 -8.83 12.70 -10.33
N LEU A 124 -8.36 13.27 -9.21
CA LEU A 124 -7.40 12.65 -8.31
C LEU A 124 -8.04 11.51 -7.52
N LEU A 125 -7.47 10.30 -7.60
CA LEU A 125 -8.06 9.10 -6.99
C LEU A 125 -7.27 8.57 -5.81
N ALA A 126 -5.95 8.41 -5.97
CA ALA A 126 -5.11 7.76 -4.97
C ALA A 126 -3.64 8.07 -5.17
N LEU A 127 -2.89 7.92 -4.08
CA LEU A 127 -1.45 7.80 -4.07
C LEU A 127 -1.09 6.30 -4.14
N GLU A 128 -0.35 5.92 -5.17
CA GLU A 128 0.22 4.59 -5.37
C GLU A 128 1.65 4.60 -4.86
N MET A 129 1.95 3.72 -3.91
CA MET A 129 3.27 3.59 -3.31
C MET A 129 4.16 2.65 -4.12
N PRO A 130 5.50 2.82 -4.08
CA PRO A 130 6.42 1.82 -4.61
C PRO A 130 6.22 0.48 -3.90
N GLN A 131 6.65 -0.62 -4.53
CA GLN A 131 6.50 -1.97 -3.95
C GLN A 131 7.21 -2.11 -2.61
N THR A 132 8.35 -1.43 -2.47
CA THR A 132 9.17 -1.46 -1.27
C THR A 132 9.60 -0.06 -0.84
N VAL A 133 9.77 0.12 0.46
CA VAL A 133 10.41 1.31 1.05
C VAL A 133 11.48 0.87 2.04
N ASP A 134 12.51 1.70 2.21
CA ASP A 134 13.55 1.50 3.21
C ASP A 134 13.31 2.47 4.38
N LEU A 135 13.07 1.94 5.58
CA LEU A 135 12.81 2.71 6.80
C LEU A 135 13.81 2.35 7.91
N GLU A 136 14.12 3.31 8.77
CA GLU A 136 14.95 3.11 9.96
C GLU A 136 14.10 2.63 11.14
N ILE A 137 14.62 1.66 11.90
CA ILE A 137 14.03 1.23 13.17
C ILE A 137 14.37 2.26 14.26
N VAL A 138 13.38 2.93 14.83
CA VAL A 138 13.59 3.86 15.96
C VAL A 138 13.44 3.15 17.30
N GLU A 139 12.55 2.16 17.40
CA GLU A 139 12.29 1.44 18.66
C GLU A 139 12.07 -0.06 18.41
N THR A 140 12.77 -0.91 19.16
CA THR A 140 12.48 -2.35 19.24
C THR A 140 13.01 -2.94 20.54
N ALA A 141 12.44 -4.06 20.98
CA ALA A 141 12.89 -4.75 22.19
C ALA A 141 14.34 -5.27 22.01
N PRO A 142 15.16 -5.30 23.09
CA PRO A 142 16.50 -5.87 23.02
C PRO A 142 16.44 -7.36 22.65
N GLY A 143 17.33 -7.79 21.76
CA GLY A 143 17.39 -9.19 21.33
C GLY A 143 17.75 -10.13 22.49
N ILE A 144 17.13 -11.31 22.52
CA ILE A 144 17.43 -12.32 23.55
C ILE A 144 18.69 -13.11 23.16
N LYS A 145 19.77 -12.95 23.92
CA LYS A 145 21.00 -13.75 23.77
C LYS A 145 20.69 -15.25 23.90
N GLY A 146 21.11 -16.05 22.92
CA GLY A 146 20.99 -17.52 22.95
C GLY A 146 19.73 -18.11 22.32
N ALA A 147 18.85 -17.29 21.71
CA ALA A 147 17.72 -17.80 20.94
C ALA A 147 18.19 -18.41 19.60
N SER A 148 18.41 -19.72 19.56
CA SER A 148 18.85 -20.47 18.37
C SER A 148 17.71 -20.79 17.39
N ALA A 149 16.96 -19.78 16.95
CA ALA A 149 15.94 -19.97 15.92
C ALA A 149 15.93 -18.82 14.92
N SER A 150 16.33 -19.12 13.68
CA SER A 150 16.35 -18.25 12.50
C SER A 150 14.97 -17.71 12.06
N SER A 151 13.92 -17.87 12.87
CA SER A 151 12.53 -17.54 12.53
C SER A 151 11.77 -16.81 13.65
N ARG A 152 12.45 -16.36 14.71
CA ARG A 152 11.78 -15.51 15.71
C ARG A 152 11.77 -14.07 15.23
N THR A 153 10.59 -13.45 15.35
CA THR A 153 10.38 -12.05 15.04
C THR A 153 9.93 -11.32 16.29
N LYS A 154 10.23 -10.02 16.32
CA LYS A 154 9.82 -9.08 17.34
C LYS A 154 9.21 -7.84 16.67
N PRO A 155 8.29 -7.14 17.35
CA PRO A 155 7.79 -5.87 16.84
C PRO A 155 8.89 -4.81 16.82
N ALA A 156 8.87 -3.96 15.80
CA ALA A 156 9.71 -2.78 15.69
C ALA A 156 8.90 -1.60 15.14
N VAL A 157 9.15 -0.41 15.68
CA VAL A 157 8.57 0.85 15.25
C VAL A 157 9.57 1.55 14.34
N MET A 158 9.11 1.94 13.15
CA MET A 158 9.90 2.68 12.17
C MET A 158 9.85 4.18 12.45
N SER A 159 10.74 4.95 11.81
CA SER A 159 10.78 6.42 11.91
C SER A 159 9.44 7.11 11.60
N THR A 160 8.61 6.51 10.77
CA THR A 160 7.26 6.98 10.40
C THR A 160 6.15 6.59 11.38
N GLY A 161 6.47 5.82 12.43
CA GLY A 161 5.50 5.22 13.35
C GLY A 161 4.91 3.89 12.88
N LEU A 162 5.27 3.40 11.68
CA LEU A 162 4.86 2.08 11.19
C LEU A 162 5.39 0.97 12.13
N ASN A 163 4.52 0.02 12.49
CA ASN A 163 4.91 -1.15 13.29
C ASN A 163 4.93 -2.41 12.42
N ILE A 164 6.07 -3.10 12.35
CA ILE A 164 6.23 -4.36 11.62
C ILE A 164 7.00 -5.40 12.43
N GLN A 165 6.79 -6.68 12.09
CA GLN A 165 7.57 -7.79 12.65
C GLN A 165 8.92 -7.88 11.94
N VAL A 166 10.00 -7.86 12.72
CA VAL A 166 11.39 -7.90 12.24
C VAL A 166 12.18 -9.02 12.94
N PRO A 167 13.23 -9.58 12.32
CA PRO A 167 14.10 -10.55 13.00
C PRO A 167 14.69 -10.05 14.33
N GLU A 168 14.82 -10.97 15.30
CA GLU A 168 15.33 -10.70 16.66
C GLU A 168 16.71 -10.02 16.73
N TYR A 169 17.57 -10.26 15.75
CA TYR A 169 18.93 -9.73 15.71
C TYR A 169 19.02 -8.25 15.34
N LEU A 170 17.94 -7.66 14.81
CA LEU A 170 17.90 -6.25 14.43
C LEU A 170 17.78 -5.36 15.66
N SER A 171 18.33 -4.16 15.57
CA SER A 171 18.35 -3.17 16.66
C SER A 171 17.87 -1.81 16.17
N SER A 172 17.54 -0.89 17.09
CA SER A 172 17.32 0.51 16.72
C SER A 172 18.54 1.08 15.99
N GLY A 173 18.28 1.90 14.97
CA GLY A 173 19.26 2.43 14.02
C GLY A 173 19.52 1.55 12.80
N ASP A 174 19.08 0.28 12.79
CA ASP A 174 19.13 -0.53 11.56
C ASP A 174 18.12 0.00 10.54
N LYS A 175 18.55 0.14 9.29
CA LYS A 175 17.67 0.41 8.14
C LYS A 175 17.21 -0.89 7.49
N ILE A 176 15.92 -1.00 7.21
CA ILE A 176 15.32 -2.21 6.66
C ILE A 176 14.42 -1.92 5.47
N ARG A 177 14.40 -2.85 4.52
CA ARG A 177 13.48 -2.85 3.39
C ARG A 177 12.17 -3.51 3.78
N ILE A 178 11.07 -2.86 3.42
CA ILE A 178 9.71 -3.25 3.76
C ILE A 178 8.90 -3.40 2.49
N HIS A 179 8.15 -4.49 2.34
CA HIS A 179 7.15 -4.64 1.29
C HIS A 179 5.88 -3.89 1.71
N VAL A 180 5.48 -2.87 0.94
CA VAL A 180 4.41 -1.93 1.34
C VAL A 180 3.05 -2.63 1.45
N ALA A 181 2.64 -3.37 0.42
CA ALA A 181 1.32 -4.00 0.40
C ALA A 181 1.14 -5.07 1.49
N GLU A 182 2.14 -5.92 1.71
CA GLU A 182 2.13 -7.00 2.70
C GLU A 182 2.58 -6.55 4.10
N ARG A 183 3.00 -5.29 4.26
CA ARG A 183 3.53 -4.69 5.49
C ARG A 183 4.57 -5.57 6.20
N ARG A 184 5.52 -6.14 5.44
CA ARG A 184 6.50 -7.10 5.97
C ARG A 184 7.94 -6.74 5.68
N TYR A 185 8.81 -7.17 6.57
CA TYR A 185 10.26 -7.16 6.39
C TYR A 185 10.68 -7.97 5.15
N MET A 186 11.57 -7.38 4.35
CA MET A 186 12.17 -8.00 3.16
C MET A 186 13.68 -8.25 3.32
N GLY A 187 14.38 -7.44 4.11
CA GLY A 187 15.83 -7.49 4.26
C GLY A 187 16.37 -6.25 4.96
N ARG A 188 17.67 -6.25 5.27
CA ARG A 188 18.38 -5.00 5.60
C ARG A 188 18.49 -4.15 4.34
N ALA A 189 18.40 -2.83 4.52
CA ALA A 189 18.69 -1.85 3.50
C ALA A 189 20.11 -1.31 3.70
N ASP A 190 20.70 -0.79 2.62
CA ASP A 190 22.01 -0.13 2.64
C ASP A 190 21.91 1.34 3.07
#